data_AF-A0AA96IWU2-F1
#
_entry.id   AF-A0AA96IWU2-F1
#
_cell.length_a   1.000
_cell.length_b   1.000
_cell.length_c   1.000
_cell.angle_alpha   90.00
_cell.angle_beta   90.00
_cell.angle_gamma   90.00
#
_symmetry.space_group_name_H-M   'P 1'
#
loop_
_entity.id
_entity.type
_entity.pdbx_description
1 polymer ?
#
loop_
_entity_poly.entity_id
_entity_poly.type
_entity_poly.pdbx_seq_one_letter_code
_entity_poly.pdbx_strand_id
1 'polypeptide(L)'
;MTDLITTWPFQTHTIRAGDEVAHTYRAEFDARSANPRCDTRFALMGPPGQPNLRAAYYVATGHRGALWEIILRTLAPKADNTVTVPRGLYEGRRLVRLRAKRDIPLVIRVDRPHRLRFVAADSPEDAAWDIACTNSVHAMSQGMAAAVERFLTQHGVQHAALGWRSKQYPDDLVYILYTPPFDPDDWEILADIDLTSAEGLALIKDAVEAPGYRWADEPAPEQDVDP
;
A
#
# COMPACT_ATOMS: atom_id res chain seq x y z
N MET A 1 -9.05 -24.91 -19.72
CA MET A 1 -7.96 -24.04 -19.21
C MET A 1 -7.98 -24.08 -17.69
N THR A 2 -7.73 -25.26 -17.13
CA THR A 2 -7.82 -25.53 -15.70
C THR A 2 -6.59 -26.39 -15.39
N ASP A 3 -5.88 -26.08 -14.30
CA ASP A 3 -4.64 -26.73 -13.82
C ASP A 3 -3.26 -26.20 -14.26
N LEU A 4 -3.12 -24.90 -14.52
CA LEU A 4 -1.80 -24.25 -14.57
C LEU A 4 -1.42 -23.49 -13.29
N ILE A 5 -2.29 -23.41 -12.28
CA ILE A 5 -2.03 -22.66 -11.02
C ILE A 5 -1.37 -23.55 -9.94
N THR A 6 -1.40 -24.87 -10.07
CA THR A 6 -0.96 -25.82 -9.02
C THR A 6 0.55 -26.08 -8.98
N THR A 7 1.32 -25.62 -9.98
CA THR A 7 2.79 -25.82 -10.05
C THR A 7 3.59 -24.52 -9.91
N TRP A 8 2.92 -23.39 -9.66
CA TRP A 8 3.59 -22.11 -9.48
C TRP A 8 4.17 -21.99 -8.06
N PRO A 9 5.44 -21.55 -7.90
CA PRO A 9 6.05 -21.43 -6.57
C PRO A 9 5.43 -20.29 -5.74
N PHE A 10 4.58 -19.46 -6.35
CA PHE A 10 3.81 -18.42 -5.68
C PHE A 10 2.46 -18.98 -5.20
N GLN A 11 2.16 -18.81 -3.90
CA GLN A 11 0.78 -18.93 -3.46
C GLN A 11 0.00 -17.74 -3.98
N THR A 12 -1.04 -18.02 -4.77
CA THR A 12 -1.94 -16.99 -5.24
C THR A 12 -3.03 -16.75 -4.20
N HIS A 13 -3.34 -15.48 -4.02
CA HIS A 13 -4.45 -14.98 -3.24
C HIS A 13 -5.42 -14.29 -4.20
N THR A 14 -6.66 -14.14 -3.77
CA THR A 14 -7.70 -13.45 -4.53
C THR A 14 -8.33 -12.46 -3.57
N ILE A 15 -8.41 -11.20 -3.97
CA ILE A 15 -9.35 -10.26 -3.34
C ILE A 15 -10.71 -10.63 -3.90
N ARG A 16 -11.59 -11.15 -3.06
CA ARG A 16 -12.87 -11.73 -3.47
C ARG A 16 -13.90 -10.63 -3.68
N ALA A 17 -14.88 -10.90 -4.54
CA ALA A 17 -16.08 -10.08 -4.60
C ALA A 17 -16.70 -9.94 -3.20
N GLY A 18 -17.01 -8.69 -2.81
CA GLY A 18 -17.51 -8.35 -1.48
C GLY A 18 -16.43 -8.00 -0.46
N ASP A 19 -15.15 -8.31 -0.71
CA ASP A 19 -14.06 -7.88 0.18
C ASP A 19 -13.97 -6.35 0.17
N GLU A 20 -13.72 -5.80 1.37
CA GLU A 20 -13.57 -4.36 1.56
C GLU A 20 -12.09 -3.98 1.74
N VAL A 21 -11.73 -2.85 1.16
CA VAL A 21 -10.40 -2.26 1.29
C VAL A 21 -10.51 -0.75 1.47
N ALA A 22 -9.43 -0.13 1.92
CA ALA A 22 -9.27 1.30 2.06
C ALA A 22 -8.13 1.81 1.16
N HIS A 23 -8.30 3.02 0.63
CA HIS A 23 -7.30 3.72 -0.18
C HIS A 23 -7.19 5.17 0.25
N THR A 24 -5.97 5.67 0.37
CA THR A 24 -5.68 7.08 0.62
C THR A 24 -5.23 7.74 -0.68
N TYR A 25 -5.92 8.79 -1.11
CA TYR A 25 -5.65 9.48 -2.38
C TYR A 25 -5.67 11.00 -2.22
N ARG A 26 -5.19 11.72 -3.25
CA ARG A 26 -5.33 13.18 -3.30
C ARG A 26 -6.65 13.54 -3.98
N ALA A 27 -7.37 14.50 -3.43
CA ALA A 27 -8.71 14.88 -3.86
C ALA A 27 -8.77 15.39 -5.31
N GLU A 28 -7.65 15.85 -5.89
CA GLU A 28 -7.58 16.24 -7.31
C GLU A 28 -7.68 15.05 -8.29
N PHE A 29 -7.59 13.81 -7.81
CA PHE A 29 -7.70 12.60 -8.62
C PHE A 29 -8.99 11.83 -8.31
N ASP A 30 -9.46 11.04 -9.27
CA ASP A 30 -10.57 10.11 -9.04
C ASP A 30 -10.15 8.99 -8.08
N ALA A 31 -11.04 8.66 -7.13
CA ALA A 31 -10.77 7.76 -6.03
C ALA A 31 -10.40 6.33 -6.48
N ARG A 32 -10.81 5.91 -7.67
CA ARG A 32 -10.57 4.55 -8.21
C ARG A 32 -9.40 4.50 -9.20
N SER A 33 -8.95 5.66 -9.65
CA SER A 33 -7.97 5.76 -10.74
C SER A 33 -6.60 5.25 -10.35
N ALA A 34 -6.07 4.30 -11.14
CA ALA A 34 -4.69 3.84 -11.01
C ALA A 34 -3.72 4.97 -11.40
N ASN A 35 -2.62 5.10 -10.65
CA ASN A 35 -1.59 6.10 -10.89
C ASN A 35 -0.56 5.58 -11.93
N PRO A 36 -0.45 6.20 -13.12
CA PRO A 36 0.50 5.80 -14.17
C PRO A 36 1.96 6.14 -13.84
N ARG A 37 2.21 6.91 -12.77
CA ARG A 37 3.53 7.34 -12.30
C ARG A 37 3.72 7.00 -10.81
N CYS A 38 3.11 5.92 -10.35
CA CYS A 38 3.22 5.46 -8.97
C CYS A 38 4.68 5.14 -8.61
N ASP A 39 5.23 5.75 -7.57
CA ASP A 39 6.61 5.53 -7.13
C ASP A 39 6.68 4.79 -5.78
N THR A 40 5.57 4.21 -5.33
CA THR A 40 5.48 3.55 -4.03
C THR A 40 6.21 2.20 -4.02
N ARG A 41 6.22 1.57 -2.84
CA ARG A 41 6.74 0.21 -2.66
C ARG A 41 6.16 -0.73 -3.72
N PHE A 42 7.03 -1.56 -4.31
CA PHE A 42 6.69 -2.54 -5.33
C PHE A 42 6.06 -1.96 -6.62
N ALA A 43 6.12 -0.65 -6.88
CA ALA A 43 5.70 -0.12 -8.18
C ALA A 43 6.57 -0.68 -9.32
N LEU A 44 5.94 -0.98 -10.47
CA LEU A 44 6.63 -1.46 -11.67
C LEU A 44 7.15 -0.26 -12.47
N MET A 45 8.27 0.29 -12.01
CA MET A 45 8.87 1.52 -12.55
C MET A 45 9.26 1.35 -14.02
N GLY A 46 8.93 2.36 -14.83
CA GLY A 46 9.44 2.51 -16.18
C GLY A 46 10.80 3.23 -16.20
N PRO A 47 11.36 3.51 -17.39
CA PRO A 47 12.57 4.31 -17.51
C PRO A 47 12.41 5.71 -16.89
N PRO A 48 13.49 6.34 -16.41
CA PRO A 48 13.43 7.71 -15.88
C PRO A 48 12.76 8.67 -16.87
N GLY A 49 11.79 9.45 -16.39
CA GLY A 49 11.01 10.40 -17.20
C GLY A 49 9.88 9.79 -18.02
N GLN A 50 9.66 8.47 -17.95
CA GLN A 50 8.56 7.77 -18.62
C GLN A 50 7.51 7.28 -17.61
N PRO A 51 6.26 7.00 -18.05
CA PRO A 51 5.30 6.29 -17.22
C PRO A 51 5.83 4.93 -16.74
N ASN A 52 5.22 4.43 -15.68
CA ASN A 52 5.48 3.08 -15.21
C ASN A 52 5.15 2.02 -16.26
N LEU A 53 5.77 0.85 -16.12
CA LEU A 53 5.43 -0.32 -16.95
C LEU A 53 3.94 -0.64 -16.87
N ARG A 54 3.35 -0.47 -15.68
CA ARG A 54 1.91 -0.59 -15.42
C ARG A 54 1.47 0.50 -14.44
N ALA A 55 0.30 1.09 -14.68
CA ALA A 55 -0.33 1.98 -13.71
C ALA A 55 -0.68 1.17 -12.45
N ALA A 56 -0.54 1.79 -11.28
CA ALA A 56 -0.70 1.08 -10.02
C ALA A 56 -1.71 1.73 -9.08
N TYR A 57 -2.41 0.91 -8.30
CA TYR A 57 -3.45 1.31 -7.38
C TYR A 57 -3.22 0.65 -6.02
N TYR A 58 -3.08 1.44 -4.97
CA TYR A 58 -2.60 0.96 -3.67
C TYR A 58 -3.73 0.87 -2.66
N VAL A 59 -3.97 -0.29 -2.05
CA VAL A 59 -5.05 -0.45 -1.06
C VAL A 59 -4.57 -1.23 0.14
N ALA A 60 -5.29 -1.13 1.25
CA ALA A 60 -5.12 -2.01 2.40
C ALA A 60 -6.48 -2.54 2.88
N THR A 61 -6.53 -3.68 3.56
CA THR A 61 -7.78 -4.23 4.11
C THR A 61 -8.39 -3.37 5.23
N GLY A 62 -7.59 -2.53 5.86
CA GLY A 62 -8.00 -1.60 6.91
C GLY A 62 -7.56 -0.16 6.62
N HIS A 63 -8.27 0.81 7.21
CA HIS A 63 -7.91 2.23 7.10
C HIS A 63 -6.53 2.51 7.71
N ARG A 64 -6.16 1.82 8.79
CA ARG A 64 -4.87 2.01 9.46
C ARG A 64 -3.71 1.69 8.53
N GLY A 65 -3.74 0.55 7.84
CA GLY A 65 -2.78 0.20 6.79
C GLY A 65 -2.74 1.23 5.66
N ALA A 66 -3.90 1.69 5.17
CA ALA A 66 -3.98 2.66 4.09
C ALA A 66 -3.44 4.05 4.47
N LEU A 67 -3.66 4.48 5.72
CA LEU A 67 -3.12 5.72 6.26
C LEU A 67 -1.63 5.60 6.56
N TRP A 68 -1.20 4.46 7.10
CA TRP A 68 0.20 4.21 7.41
C TRP A 68 1.08 4.40 6.20
N GLU A 69 0.72 3.74 5.11
CA GLU A 69 1.59 3.62 3.95
C GLU A 69 1.75 4.94 3.17
N ILE A 70 0.81 5.87 3.33
CA ILE A 70 0.79 7.15 2.61
C ILE A 70 1.10 8.35 3.50
N ILE A 71 0.66 8.35 4.76
CA ILE A 71 0.73 9.51 5.66
C ILE A 71 1.71 9.27 6.81
N LEU A 72 1.65 8.11 7.46
CA LEU A 72 2.32 7.93 8.76
C LEU A 72 3.70 7.28 8.67
N ARG A 73 4.05 6.62 7.57
CA ARG A 73 5.29 5.81 7.43
C ARG A 73 6.58 6.58 7.68
N THR A 74 6.58 7.89 7.40
CA THR A 74 7.78 8.74 7.56
C THR A 74 7.82 9.46 8.90
N LEU A 75 6.82 9.26 9.76
CA LEU A 75 6.78 9.90 11.07
C LEU A 75 7.73 9.20 12.02
N ALA A 76 8.51 10.00 12.75
CA ALA A 76 9.36 9.53 13.83
C ALA A 76 8.72 9.91 15.17
N PRO A 77 8.48 8.95 16.07
CA PRO A 77 8.03 9.28 17.43
C PRO A 77 9.12 10.00 18.20
N LYS A 78 8.72 10.92 19.08
CA LYS A 78 9.59 11.54 20.09
C LYS A 78 9.91 10.52 21.20
N ALA A 79 10.86 10.88 22.07
CA ALA A 79 11.30 10.02 23.18
C ALA A 79 10.17 9.60 24.15
N ASP A 80 9.08 10.36 24.21
CA ASP A 80 7.90 10.11 25.06
C ASP A 80 6.75 9.41 24.30
N ASN A 81 7.06 8.76 23.17
CA ASN A 81 6.12 8.11 22.25
C ASN A 81 5.06 9.05 21.65
N THR A 82 5.26 10.37 21.68
CA THR A 82 4.38 11.30 20.96
C THR A 82 4.75 11.38 19.48
N VAL A 83 3.73 11.52 18.64
CA VAL A 83 3.86 11.74 17.20
C VAL A 83 3.04 12.98 16.85
N THR A 84 3.66 13.91 16.13
CA THR A 84 2.95 15.00 15.47
C THR A 84 2.77 14.61 14.01
N VAL A 85 1.54 14.71 13.49
CA VAL A 85 1.23 14.51 12.08
C VAL A 85 1.08 15.89 11.43
N PRO A 86 2.07 16.38 10.65
CA PRO A 86 1.98 17.69 10.02
C PRO A 86 0.75 17.79 9.10
N ARG A 87 0.05 18.93 9.15
CA ARG A 87 -1.16 19.15 8.34
C ARG A 87 -0.97 18.89 6.85
N GLY A 88 0.18 19.30 6.30
CA GLY A 88 0.51 19.11 4.89
C GLY A 88 0.60 17.65 4.43
N LEU A 89 0.64 16.67 5.35
CA LEU A 89 0.61 15.25 4.99
C LEU A 89 -0.80 14.73 4.68
N TYR A 90 -1.85 15.32 5.25
CA TYR A 90 -3.24 14.88 5.09
C TYR A 90 -4.17 15.93 4.44
N GLU A 91 -3.77 17.19 4.38
CA GLU A 91 -4.52 18.22 3.66
C GLU A 91 -4.58 17.92 2.16
N GLY A 92 -5.76 18.11 1.56
CA GLY A 92 -6.03 17.75 0.16
C GLY A 92 -6.08 16.23 -0.08
N ARG A 93 -6.06 15.40 0.97
CA ARG A 93 -6.19 13.95 0.85
C ARG A 93 -7.53 13.45 1.41
N ARG A 94 -7.93 12.30 0.89
CA ARG A 94 -9.16 11.61 1.24
C ARG A 94 -8.86 10.13 1.48
N LEU A 95 -9.65 9.52 2.34
CA LEU A 95 -9.67 8.08 2.56
C LEU A 95 -10.98 7.52 2.03
N VAL A 96 -10.89 6.65 1.03
CA VAL A 96 -12.04 5.97 0.45
C VAL A 96 -12.09 4.53 0.95
N ARG A 97 -13.29 4.07 1.32
CA ARG A 97 -13.60 2.64 1.53
C ARG A 97 -14.24 2.09 0.27
N LEU A 98 -13.73 0.96 -0.18
CA LEU A 98 -14.10 0.33 -1.43
C LEU A 98 -14.53 -1.10 -1.18
N ARG A 99 -15.41 -1.61 -2.05
CA ARG A 99 -15.76 -3.02 -2.12
C ARG A 99 -15.48 -3.57 -3.50
N ALA A 100 -14.84 -4.74 -3.57
CA ALA A 100 -14.61 -5.42 -4.83
C ALA A 100 -15.94 -5.92 -5.42
N LYS A 101 -16.28 -5.53 -6.65
CA LYS A 101 -17.49 -5.99 -7.35
C LYS A 101 -17.33 -7.39 -7.96
N ARG A 102 -16.09 -7.79 -8.24
CA ARG A 102 -15.72 -9.12 -8.73
C ARG A 102 -14.42 -9.57 -8.11
N ASP A 103 -14.13 -10.86 -8.22
CA ASP A 103 -12.84 -11.42 -7.82
C ASP A 103 -11.72 -10.77 -8.63
N ILE A 104 -10.69 -10.29 -7.93
CA ILE A 104 -9.43 -9.82 -8.49
C ILE A 104 -8.41 -10.96 -8.32
N PRO A 105 -8.16 -11.75 -9.38
CA PRO A 105 -7.38 -12.98 -9.28
C PRO A 105 -5.87 -12.72 -9.26
N LEU A 106 -5.10 -13.74 -8.85
CA LEU A 106 -3.63 -13.76 -8.96
C LEU A 106 -2.94 -12.60 -8.23
N VAL A 107 -3.23 -12.47 -6.94
CA VAL A 107 -2.46 -11.66 -5.99
C VAL A 107 -1.30 -12.49 -5.45
N ILE A 108 -0.06 -12.05 -5.65
CA ILE A 108 1.11 -12.78 -5.14
C ILE A 108 1.47 -12.22 -3.77
N ARG A 109 1.48 -13.11 -2.77
CA ARG A 109 1.85 -12.76 -1.39
C ARG A 109 3.36 -12.86 -1.21
N VAL A 110 3.99 -11.72 -0.88
CA VAL A 110 5.45 -11.58 -0.73
C VAL A 110 5.89 -11.42 0.74
N ASP A 111 4.96 -11.46 1.69
CA ASP A 111 5.23 -11.53 3.12
C ASP A 111 5.44 -12.98 3.61
N ARG A 112 6.04 -13.14 4.80
CA ARG A 112 6.10 -14.43 5.49
C ARG A 112 4.70 -14.83 6.00
N PRO A 113 4.32 -16.12 5.95
CA PRO A 113 5.12 -17.25 5.50
C PRO A 113 5.07 -17.51 3.99
N HIS A 114 4.24 -16.78 3.23
CA HIS A 114 3.95 -17.07 1.83
C HIS A 114 5.18 -17.01 0.92
N ARG A 115 6.10 -16.06 1.15
CA ARG A 115 7.33 -15.95 0.36
C ARG A 115 8.29 -17.14 0.47
N LEU A 116 8.21 -17.92 1.56
CA LEU A 116 9.08 -19.08 1.79
C LEU A 116 8.83 -20.24 0.82
N ARG A 117 7.81 -20.14 -0.04
CA ARG A 117 7.54 -21.11 -1.10
C ARG A 117 8.42 -20.93 -2.34
N PHE A 118 9.02 -19.75 -2.49
CA PHE A 118 9.89 -19.42 -3.62
C PHE A 118 11.24 -18.84 -3.20
N VAL A 119 11.48 -18.66 -1.90
CA VAL A 119 12.76 -18.24 -1.32
C VAL A 119 13.11 -19.14 -0.15
N ALA A 120 14.38 -19.53 -0.03
CA ALA A 120 14.86 -20.33 1.10
C ALA A 120 14.79 -19.54 2.42
N ALA A 121 14.24 -20.16 3.46
CA ALA A 121 14.15 -19.57 4.80
C ALA A 121 15.53 -19.17 5.33
N ASP A 122 15.60 -17.99 5.95
CA ASP A 122 16.80 -17.42 6.59
C ASP A 122 17.99 -17.22 5.63
N SER A 123 17.72 -17.22 4.32
CA SER A 123 18.69 -16.85 3.30
C SER A 123 18.84 -15.32 3.20
N PRO A 124 19.94 -14.82 2.60
CA PRO A 124 20.06 -13.40 2.28
C PRO A 124 18.91 -12.84 1.44
N GLU A 125 18.32 -13.67 0.57
CA GLU A 125 17.18 -13.29 -0.25
C GLU A 125 15.90 -13.12 0.58
N ASP A 126 15.67 -14.00 1.56
CA ASP A 126 14.53 -13.88 2.49
C ASP A 126 14.63 -12.61 3.33
N ALA A 127 15.83 -12.29 3.82
CA ALA A 127 16.10 -11.04 4.51
C ALA A 127 15.89 -9.82 3.60
N ALA A 128 16.28 -9.89 2.32
CA ALA A 128 16.05 -8.81 1.35
C ALA A 128 14.55 -8.57 1.10
N TRP A 129 13.74 -9.63 1.00
CA TRP A 129 12.28 -9.49 0.91
C TRP A 129 11.67 -8.85 2.15
N ASP A 130 12.18 -9.19 3.33
CA ASP A 130 11.73 -8.58 4.59
C ASP A 130 12.00 -7.08 4.61
N ILE A 131 13.21 -6.68 4.22
CA ILE A 131 13.59 -5.28 4.07
C ILE A 131 12.70 -4.60 3.03
N ALA A 132 12.46 -5.23 1.87
CA ALA A 132 11.61 -4.67 0.83
C ALA A 132 10.17 -4.41 1.32
N CYS A 133 9.62 -5.29 2.16
CA CYS A 133 8.28 -5.12 2.75
C CYS A 133 8.21 -4.02 3.82
N THR A 134 9.33 -3.68 4.46
CA THR A 134 9.35 -2.86 5.68
C THR A 134 10.05 -1.51 5.53
N ASN A 135 10.92 -1.35 4.54
CA ASN A 135 11.71 -0.15 4.33
C ASN A 135 10.87 0.98 3.68
N SER A 136 11.26 2.22 3.97
CA SER A 136 10.69 3.44 3.38
C SER A 136 11.36 3.83 2.06
N VAL A 137 12.54 3.30 1.74
CA VAL A 137 13.23 3.47 0.46
C VAL A 137 12.79 2.38 -0.52
N HIS A 138 12.21 2.79 -1.66
CA HIS A 138 11.48 1.87 -2.55
C HIS A 138 12.30 1.16 -3.61
N ALA A 139 13.52 1.63 -3.92
CA ALA A 139 14.33 1.10 -5.02
C ALA A 139 14.50 -0.43 -4.97
N MET A 140 14.75 -0.97 -3.78
CA MET A 140 14.86 -2.43 -3.59
C MET A 140 13.54 -3.13 -3.91
N SER A 141 12.43 -2.70 -3.30
CA SER A 141 11.10 -3.28 -3.54
C SER A 141 10.66 -3.18 -5.00
N GLN A 142 10.97 -2.08 -5.69
CA GLN A 142 10.66 -1.87 -7.10
C GLN A 142 11.47 -2.83 -7.99
N GLY A 143 12.76 -3.02 -7.69
CA GLY A 143 13.61 -3.99 -8.38
C GLY A 143 13.11 -5.43 -8.21
N MET A 144 12.63 -5.78 -7.01
CA MET A 144 12.04 -7.10 -6.72
C MET A 144 10.70 -7.30 -7.44
N ALA A 145 9.81 -6.30 -7.44
CA ALA A 145 8.57 -6.35 -8.20
C ALA A 145 8.83 -6.53 -9.71
N ALA A 146 9.80 -5.81 -10.27
CA ALA A 146 10.20 -5.96 -11.66
C ALA A 146 10.77 -7.37 -11.96
N ALA A 147 11.51 -7.97 -11.03
CA ALA A 147 12.00 -9.34 -11.17
C ALA A 147 10.84 -10.34 -11.20
N VAL A 148 9.86 -10.19 -10.31
CA VAL A 148 8.62 -11.00 -10.32
C VAL A 148 7.90 -10.81 -11.66
N GLU A 149 7.63 -9.58 -12.08
CA GLU A 149 6.90 -9.31 -13.33
C GLU A 149 7.59 -9.91 -14.56
N ARG A 150 8.93 -9.81 -14.66
CA ARG A 150 9.69 -10.44 -15.75
C ARG A 150 9.54 -11.95 -15.73
N PHE A 151 9.67 -12.58 -14.57
CA PHE A 151 9.52 -14.03 -14.44
C PHE A 151 8.13 -14.48 -14.85
N LEU A 152 7.08 -13.80 -14.38
CA LEU A 152 5.69 -14.11 -14.74
C LEU A 152 5.45 -13.97 -16.25
N THR A 153 5.89 -12.86 -16.82
CA THR A 153 5.73 -12.54 -18.25
C THR A 153 6.43 -13.59 -19.13
N GLN A 154 7.64 -14.03 -18.76
CA GLN A 154 8.37 -15.07 -19.48
C GLN A 154 7.64 -16.42 -19.51
N HIS A 155 6.76 -16.66 -18.53
CA HIS A 155 5.94 -17.87 -18.44
C HIS A 155 4.49 -17.64 -18.89
N GLY A 156 4.19 -16.50 -19.53
CA GLY A 156 2.87 -16.19 -20.05
C GLY A 156 1.80 -15.97 -18.97
N VAL A 157 2.20 -15.65 -17.74
CA VAL A 157 1.28 -15.37 -16.63
C VAL A 157 1.21 -13.87 -16.37
N GLN A 158 -0.01 -13.37 -16.22
CA GLN A 158 -0.28 -12.02 -15.74
C GLN A 158 -0.81 -12.10 -14.31
N HIS A 159 -0.37 -11.18 -13.45
CA HIS A 159 -0.84 -11.08 -12.07
C HIS A 159 -1.54 -9.74 -11.86
N ALA A 160 -2.54 -9.68 -10.98
CA ALA A 160 -3.26 -8.44 -10.72
C ALA A 160 -2.60 -7.57 -9.64
N ALA A 161 -1.90 -8.19 -8.69
CA ALA A 161 -1.33 -7.45 -7.56
C ALA A 161 -0.18 -8.18 -6.86
N LEU A 162 0.66 -7.40 -6.16
CA LEU A 162 1.51 -7.91 -5.08
C LEU A 162 0.91 -7.52 -3.73
N GLY A 163 0.97 -8.42 -2.75
CA GLY A 163 0.43 -8.20 -1.41
C GLY A 163 1.39 -8.58 -0.30
N TRP A 164 1.37 -7.82 0.79
CA TRP A 164 2.17 -8.04 1.99
C TRP A 164 1.42 -7.56 3.25
N ARG A 165 1.83 -8.02 4.43
CA ARG A 165 1.30 -7.48 5.69
C ARG A 165 1.92 -6.12 6.01
N SER A 166 1.11 -5.19 6.48
CA SER A 166 1.63 -3.93 7.02
C SER A 166 2.55 -4.21 8.20
N LYS A 167 3.72 -3.55 8.21
CA LYS A 167 4.69 -3.67 9.31
C LYS A 167 4.08 -3.21 10.64
N GLN A 168 3.32 -2.13 10.60
CA GLN A 168 2.79 -1.47 11.79
C GLN A 168 1.46 -2.08 12.25
N TYR A 169 0.68 -2.61 11.31
CA TYR A 169 -0.62 -3.25 11.56
C TYR A 169 -0.60 -4.65 10.94
N PRO A 170 -0.04 -5.66 11.63
CA PRO A 170 0.15 -6.99 11.06
C PRO A 170 -1.14 -7.66 10.57
N ASP A 171 -2.29 -7.26 11.13
CA ASP A 171 -3.62 -7.74 10.71
C ASP A 171 -4.06 -7.16 9.37
N ASP A 172 -3.51 -6.01 8.96
CA ASP A 172 -3.83 -5.37 7.69
C ASP A 172 -2.95 -5.94 6.57
N LEU A 173 -3.61 -6.42 5.52
CA LEU A 173 -2.99 -6.74 4.25
C LEU A 173 -2.99 -5.52 3.35
N VAL A 174 -1.86 -5.31 2.72
CA VAL A 174 -1.58 -4.19 1.84
C VAL A 174 -1.34 -4.76 0.45
N TYR A 175 -1.91 -4.11 -0.57
CA TYR A 175 -1.79 -4.53 -1.95
C TYR A 175 -1.41 -3.35 -2.83
N ILE A 176 -0.56 -3.64 -3.82
CA ILE A 176 -0.42 -2.80 -5.01
C ILE A 176 -1.03 -3.57 -6.18
N LEU A 177 -2.13 -3.06 -6.72
CA LEU A 177 -2.80 -3.59 -7.89
C LEU A 177 -2.25 -2.91 -9.14
N TYR A 178 -2.18 -3.63 -10.25
CA TYR A 178 -1.63 -3.13 -11.50
C TYR A 178 -2.63 -3.25 -12.66
N THR A 179 -2.79 -2.17 -13.40
CA THR A 179 -3.70 -2.08 -14.55
C THR A 179 -2.92 -2.15 -15.87
N PRO A 180 -3.28 -3.05 -16.80
CA PRO A 180 -4.14 -4.25 -16.66
C PRO A 180 -3.45 -5.34 -15.82
N PRO A 181 -4.11 -6.44 -15.35
CA PRO A 181 -5.49 -6.83 -15.61
C PRO A 181 -6.49 -6.31 -14.57
N PHE A 182 -6.04 -5.66 -13.49
CA PHE A 182 -6.96 -4.98 -12.58
C PHE A 182 -7.66 -3.83 -13.31
N ASP A 183 -8.97 -3.75 -13.19
CA ASP A 183 -9.80 -2.68 -13.73
C ASP A 183 -10.26 -1.75 -12.59
N PRO A 184 -9.90 -0.45 -12.61
CA PRO A 184 -10.41 0.55 -11.68
C PRO A 184 -11.92 0.54 -11.47
N ASP A 185 -12.67 0.19 -12.52
CA ASP A 185 -14.12 0.10 -12.44
C ASP A 185 -14.60 -1.11 -11.65
N ASP A 186 -13.73 -1.99 -11.15
CA ASP A 186 -14.13 -3.10 -10.26
C ASP A 186 -14.42 -2.69 -8.83
N TRP A 187 -14.17 -1.44 -8.48
CA TRP A 187 -14.49 -0.91 -7.17
C TRP A 187 -15.88 -0.28 -7.10
N GLU A 188 -16.61 -0.64 -6.06
CA GLU A 188 -17.75 0.12 -5.52
C GLU A 188 -17.24 1.03 -4.40
N ILE A 189 -17.60 2.32 -4.42
CA ILE A 189 -17.27 3.26 -3.34
C ILE A 189 -18.34 3.14 -2.25
N LEU A 190 -17.91 2.80 -1.03
CA LEU A 190 -18.79 2.69 0.14
C LEU A 190 -18.82 3.98 0.98
N ALA A 191 -17.66 4.61 1.12
CA ALA A 191 -17.50 5.86 1.85
C ALA A 191 -16.28 6.61 1.30
N ASP A 192 -16.30 7.93 1.36
CA ASP A 192 -15.19 8.79 0.93
C ASP A 192 -15.06 9.98 1.87
N ILE A 193 -13.99 9.97 2.67
CA ILE A 193 -13.83 10.79 3.87
C ILE A 193 -12.70 11.79 3.65
N ASP A 194 -12.99 13.07 3.83
CA ASP A 194 -11.99 14.12 3.86
C ASP A 194 -11.12 13.97 5.12
N LEU A 195 -9.80 13.88 4.96
CA LEU A 195 -8.89 13.70 6.08
C LEU A 195 -8.69 14.94 6.96
N THR A 196 -9.21 16.09 6.55
CA THR A 196 -9.29 17.32 7.36
C THR A 196 -10.59 17.42 8.17
N SER A 197 -11.58 16.58 7.89
CA SER A 197 -12.83 16.52 8.65
C SER A 197 -12.64 15.92 10.04
N ALA A 198 -13.59 16.13 10.96
CA ALA A 198 -13.54 15.53 12.29
C ALA A 198 -13.48 13.99 12.25
N GLU A 199 -14.20 13.36 11.30
CA GLU A 199 -14.14 11.91 11.08
C GLU A 199 -12.77 11.48 10.55
N GLY A 200 -12.24 12.19 9.55
CA GLY A 200 -10.91 11.91 8.99
C GLY A 200 -9.79 12.05 10.02
N LEU A 201 -9.83 13.10 10.84
CA LEU A 201 -8.91 13.27 11.96
C LEU A 201 -9.07 12.13 12.97
N ALA A 202 -10.30 11.73 13.33
CA ALA A 202 -10.48 10.59 14.22
C ALA A 202 -9.85 9.29 13.69
N LEU A 203 -9.89 9.05 12.37
CA LEU A 203 -9.24 7.90 11.74
C LEU A 203 -7.70 8.00 11.76
N ILE A 204 -7.14 9.19 11.54
CA ILE A 204 -5.70 9.44 11.69
C ILE A 204 -5.28 9.19 13.14
N LYS A 205 -6.06 9.65 14.11
CA LYS A 205 -5.82 9.42 15.54
C LYS A 205 -5.77 7.96 15.87
N ASP A 206 -6.82 7.23 15.47
CA ASP A 206 -6.93 5.80 15.69
C ASP A 206 -5.74 5.04 15.07
N ALA A 207 -5.33 5.41 13.86
CA ALA A 207 -4.13 4.83 13.26
C ALA A 207 -2.87 5.13 14.10
N VAL A 208 -2.62 6.38 14.49
CA VAL A 208 -1.45 6.75 15.30
C VAL A 208 -1.43 6.04 16.66
N GLU A 209 -2.58 5.98 17.35
CA GLU A 209 -2.65 5.48 18.73
C GLU A 209 -2.72 3.96 18.84
N ALA A 210 -3.24 3.27 17.82
CA ALA A 210 -3.34 1.80 17.80
C ALA A 210 -2.03 1.04 18.08
N PRO A 211 -0.84 1.44 17.58
CA PRO A 211 0.43 0.81 17.94
C PRO A 211 1.04 1.32 19.26
N GLY A 212 0.34 2.18 20.01
CA GLY A 212 0.77 2.69 21.32
C GLY A 212 1.43 4.08 21.31
N TYR A 213 1.38 4.81 20.19
CA TYR A 213 1.81 6.21 20.18
C TYR A 213 0.73 7.13 20.76
N ARG A 214 1.12 8.37 21.08
CA ARG A 214 0.17 9.44 21.44
C ARG A 214 0.20 10.51 20.36
N TRP A 215 -0.96 10.88 19.82
CA TRP A 215 -1.01 12.02 18.92
C TRP A 215 -0.84 13.32 19.72
N ALA A 216 0.20 14.09 19.37
CA ALA A 216 0.36 15.48 19.79
C ALA A 216 -0.07 16.43 18.67
N ASP A 217 -0.82 17.48 19.03
CA ASP A 217 -1.17 18.56 18.11
C ASP A 217 0.09 19.17 17.48
N GLU A 218 -0.07 19.69 16.27
CA GLU A 218 0.99 20.48 15.64
C GLU A 218 1.20 21.73 16.49
N PRO A 219 2.44 22.02 16.94
CA PRO A 219 2.69 23.24 17.68
C PRO A 219 2.26 24.43 16.81
N ALA A 220 1.61 25.42 17.43
CA ALA A 220 1.32 26.66 16.73
C ALA A 220 2.63 27.21 16.13
N PRO A 221 2.61 27.79 14.92
CA PRO A 221 3.79 28.48 14.42
C PRO A 221 4.26 29.47 15.48
N GLU A 222 5.55 29.46 15.80
CA GLU A 222 6.14 30.45 16.70
C GLU A 222 5.71 31.82 16.17
N GLN A 223 4.97 32.57 17.00
CA GLN A 223 4.75 33.97 16.72
C GLN A 223 6.14 34.59 16.75
N ASP A 224 6.61 35.09 15.61
CA ASP A 224 7.77 35.98 15.57
C ASP A 224 7.51 37.06 16.61
N VAL A 225 8.22 36.98 17.73
CA VAL A 225 8.26 38.05 18.69
C VAL A 225 9.13 39.11 18.02
N ASP A 226 8.47 40.02 17.32
CA ASP A 226 9.09 41.21 16.75
C ASP A 226 9.86 41.93 17.88
N PRO A 227 11.18 42.15 17.75
CA PRO A 227 12.01 42.73 18.81
C PRO A 227 11.67 44.18 19.16
#